data_AF-A0A8S8XGF4-F1
#
_entry.id   AF-A0A8S8XGF4-F1
#
_cell.length_a   1.000
_cell.length_b   1.000
_cell.length_c   1.000
_cell.angle_alpha   90.00
_cell.angle_beta   90.00
_cell.angle_gamma   90.00
#
_symmetry.space_group_name_H-M   'P 1'
#
loop_
_entity.id
_entity.type
_entity.pdbx_description
1 polymer ?
#
loop_
_entity_poly.entity_id
_entity_poly.type
_entity_poly.pdbx_seq_one_letter_code
_entity_poly.pdbx_strand_id
1 'polypeptide(L)'
;MTREVLDSATRVFKVLKTGTRSGPDGTESYTYTDGLTIDAIVGLFSPSERAQENGGHTLDNLGLIPVTSDYTFKMTIKKGSTTQYVMPTVTVSGLDASWSSTFSGTQTGKANGWLGMPGTGLNDQSTEYLKKDDFYDDSGCYSFEIEITNQFYVGDTASTYTLATVGNLIGMKMTQLKMVK
;
A
#
# COMPACT_ATOMS: atom_id res chain seq x y z
N MET A 1 -15.05 -20.78 -15.76
CA MET A 1 -14.89 -19.33 -15.56
C MET A 1 -14.08 -19.14 -14.30
N THR A 2 -12.81 -18.75 -14.43
CA THR A 2 -12.01 -18.19 -13.33
C THR A 2 -12.53 -16.79 -13.05
N ARG A 3 -12.74 -16.44 -11.77
CA ARG A 3 -13.06 -15.06 -11.39
C ARG A 3 -11.78 -14.23 -11.51
N GLU A 4 -11.90 -13.00 -11.97
CA GLU A 4 -10.80 -12.04 -12.05
C GLU A 4 -10.86 -11.05 -10.88
N VAL A 5 -9.69 -10.57 -10.48
CA VAL A 5 -9.55 -9.41 -9.61
C VAL A 5 -9.78 -8.16 -10.47
N LEU A 6 -10.75 -7.33 -10.06
CA LEU A 6 -11.14 -6.10 -10.78
C LEU A 6 -10.94 -4.84 -9.93
N ASP A 7 -10.91 -5.00 -8.61
CA ASP A 7 -10.86 -3.91 -7.67
C ASP A 7 -9.63 -3.99 -6.77
N SER A 8 -9.12 -2.83 -6.37
CA SER A 8 -8.11 -2.71 -5.34
C SER A 8 -8.30 -1.44 -4.53
N ALA A 9 -7.81 -1.46 -3.29
CA ALA A 9 -7.75 -0.30 -2.43
C ALA A 9 -6.47 -0.31 -1.61
N THR A 10 -6.10 0.88 -1.12
CA THR A 10 -4.94 1.10 -0.27
C THR A 10 -5.37 1.86 0.97
N ARG A 11 -4.84 1.46 2.12
CA ARG A 11 -4.88 2.26 3.34
C ARG A 11 -3.48 2.51 3.85
N VAL A 12 -3.29 3.67 4.47
CA VAL A 12 -1.96 4.16 4.82
C VAL A 12 -1.98 4.68 6.25
N PHE A 13 -1.02 4.22 7.04
CA PHE A 13 -0.82 4.63 8.41
C PHE A 13 0.58 5.22 8.58
N LYS A 14 0.70 6.24 9.43
CA LYS A 14 2.00 6.83 9.74
C LYS A 14 2.73 5.99 10.77
N VAL A 15 4.01 5.75 10.53
CA VAL A 15 4.93 5.29 11.57
C VAL A 15 5.53 6.52 12.22
N LEU A 16 5.29 6.69 13.53
CA LEU A 16 5.78 7.81 14.31
C LEU A 16 6.96 7.36 15.17
N LYS A 17 8.01 8.19 15.24
CA LYS A 17 9.13 8.02 16.16
C LYS A 17 9.33 9.27 17.01
N THR A 18 10.03 9.07 18.12
CA THR A 18 10.43 10.15 19.03
C THR A 18 11.93 10.37 18.89
N GLY A 19 12.32 11.60 18.57
CA GLY A 19 13.71 12.05 18.59
C GLY A 19 13.97 12.98 19.77
N THR A 20 15.24 13.23 20.07
CA THR A 20 15.66 14.27 21.00
C THR A 20 16.53 15.29 20.29
N ARG A 21 16.39 16.56 20.66
CA ARG A 21 17.25 17.65 20.20
C ARG A 21 17.78 18.39 21.42
N SER A 22 19.10 18.58 21.48
CA SER A 22 19.74 19.35 22.55
C SER A 22 20.03 20.77 22.07
N GLY A 23 19.59 21.75 22.84
CA GLY A 23 19.88 23.17 22.63
C GLY A 23 20.49 23.80 23.90
N PRO A 24 20.77 25.12 23.86
CA PRO A 24 21.34 25.86 24.99
C PRO A 24 20.52 25.74 26.28
N ASP A 25 19.20 25.56 26.14
CA ASP A 25 18.23 25.53 27.24
C ASP A 25 17.85 24.11 27.70
N GLY A 26 18.52 23.07 27.17
CA GLY A 26 18.30 21.67 27.54
C GLY A 26 17.98 20.74 26.37
N THR A 27 17.55 19.52 26.69
CA THR A 27 17.16 18.50 25.71
C THR A 27 15.65 18.38 25.62
N GLU A 28 15.10 18.54 24.41
CA GLU A 28 13.68 18.41 24.12
C GLU A 28 13.38 17.13 23.35
N SER A 29 12.28 16.47 23.68
CA SER A 29 11.73 15.36 22.88
C SER A 29 10.75 15.90 21.84
N TYR A 30 10.78 15.34 20.63
CA TYR A 30 9.82 15.66 19.57
C TYR A 30 9.38 14.40 18.82
N THR A 31 8.14 14.40 18.32
CA THR A 31 7.61 13.31 17.49
C THR A 31 7.68 13.69 16.02
N TYR A 32 8.12 12.74 15.18
CA TYR A 32 8.18 12.90 13.74
C TYR A 32 7.68 11.65 13.02
N THR A 33 7.28 11.80 11.76
CA THR A 33 6.90 10.66 10.91
C THR A 33 8.15 10.07 10.28
N ASP A 34 8.40 8.80 10.56
CA ASP A 34 9.57 8.03 10.12
C ASP A 34 9.30 7.30 8.79
N GLY A 35 8.03 7.03 8.50
CA GLY A 35 7.61 6.30 7.30
C GLY A 35 6.11 6.02 7.28
N LEU A 36 5.72 5.13 6.38
CA LEU A 36 4.33 4.69 6.19
C LEU A 36 4.22 3.17 6.28
N THR A 37 3.26 2.70 7.08
CA THR A 37 2.70 1.35 6.89
C THR A 37 1.63 1.47 5.81
N ILE A 38 1.69 0.59 4.82
CA ILE A 38 0.76 0.61 3.70
C ILE A 38 0.16 -0.78 3.59
N ASP A 39 -1.16 -0.86 3.58
CA ASP A 39 -1.86 -2.11 3.31
C ASP A 39 -2.57 -2.00 1.97
N ALA A 40 -2.58 -3.09 1.22
CA ALA A 40 -3.36 -3.25 0.01
C ALA A 40 -4.43 -4.32 0.19
N ILE A 41 -5.56 -4.14 -0.47
CA ILE A 41 -6.61 -5.15 -0.59
C ILE A 41 -6.98 -5.23 -2.06
N VAL A 42 -7.17 -6.44 -2.57
CA VAL A 42 -7.49 -6.72 -3.98
C VAL A 42 -8.59 -7.77 -4.03
N GLY A 43 -9.52 -7.62 -4.96
CA GLY A 43 -10.58 -8.61 -5.18
C GLY A 43 -11.73 -8.04 -5.99
N LEU A 44 -12.96 -8.35 -5.56
CA LEU A 44 -14.17 -7.71 -6.03
C LEU A 44 -14.81 -6.96 -4.86
N PHE A 45 -15.14 -5.69 -5.04
CA PHE A 45 -15.73 -4.87 -3.99
C PHE A 45 -17.22 -4.66 -4.22
N SER A 46 -17.96 -4.42 -3.14
CA SER A 46 -19.31 -3.87 -3.28
C SER A 46 -19.25 -2.51 -4.02
N PRO A 47 -20.20 -2.19 -4.91
CA PRO A 47 -20.24 -0.90 -5.59
C PRO A 47 -20.34 0.32 -4.66
N SER A 48 -20.71 0.11 -3.39
CA SER A 48 -20.79 1.15 -2.36
C SER A 48 -19.44 1.51 -1.73
N GLU A 49 -18.40 0.71 -2.00
CA GLU A 49 -17.08 0.86 -1.40
C GLU A 49 -16.34 2.09 -1.93
N ARG A 50 -15.68 2.81 -1.03
CA ARG A 50 -14.96 4.04 -1.35
C ARG A 50 -13.87 4.37 -0.35
N ALA A 51 -12.83 5.07 -0.83
CA ALA A 51 -11.84 5.70 0.02
C ALA A 51 -12.47 6.71 1.00
N GLN A 52 -11.81 6.88 2.14
CA GLN A 52 -12.17 7.83 3.18
C GLN A 52 -11.00 8.78 3.47
N GLU A 53 -11.26 9.85 4.22
CA GLU A 53 -10.23 10.77 4.66
C GLU A 53 -9.15 10.07 5.51
N ASN A 54 -7.95 10.64 5.53
CA ASN A 54 -6.79 10.14 6.29
C ASN A 54 -6.31 8.73 5.90
N GLY A 55 -6.59 8.28 4.68
CA GLY A 55 -6.13 6.98 4.19
C GLY A 55 -6.99 5.80 4.64
N GLY A 56 -8.21 6.05 5.14
CA GLY A 56 -9.19 5.00 5.44
C GLY A 56 -9.95 4.51 4.19
N HIS A 57 -10.77 3.47 4.37
CA HIS A 57 -11.64 2.95 3.31
C HIS A 57 -12.90 2.36 3.93
N THR A 58 -14.05 2.43 3.25
CA THR A 58 -15.30 1.82 3.76
C THR A 58 -15.26 0.29 3.85
N LEU A 59 -14.16 -0.34 3.38
CA LEU A 59 -13.96 -1.80 3.36
C LEU A 59 -13.72 -2.39 4.77
N ASP A 60 -13.73 -1.55 5.81
CA ASP A 60 -13.57 -1.94 7.20
C ASP A 60 -14.62 -2.98 7.68
N ASN A 61 -15.74 -3.15 6.96
CA ASN A 61 -16.85 -4.07 7.27
C ASN A 61 -17.04 -5.25 6.28
N LEU A 62 -15.98 -5.71 5.61
CA LEU A 62 -15.96 -6.91 4.74
C LEU A 62 -16.84 -6.85 3.48
N GLY A 63 -16.85 -5.70 2.78
CA GLY A 63 -17.37 -5.58 1.41
C GLY A 63 -16.50 -6.25 0.33
N LEU A 64 -15.54 -7.09 0.72
CA LEU A 64 -14.63 -7.84 -0.15
C LEU A 64 -15.22 -9.21 -0.48
N ILE A 65 -15.25 -9.54 -1.76
CA ILE A 65 -15.35 -10.93 -2.23
C ILE A 65 -13.95 -11.36 -2.67
N PRO A 66 -13.27 -12.25 -1.93
CA PRO A 66 -11.96 -12.75 -2.32
C PRO A 66 -12.04 -13.52 -3.64
N VAL A 67 -11.01 -13.35 -4.46
CA VAL A 67 -10.87 -14.07 -5.73
C VAL A 67 -9.86 -15.18 -5.54
N THR A 68 -10.34 -16.43 -5.52
CA THR A 68 -9.48 -17.62 -5.45
C THR A 68 -8.94 -17.95 -6.85
N SER A 69 -7.91 -17.23 -7.28
CA SER A 69 -7.23 -17.42 -8.56
C SER A 69 -5.76 -17.01 -8.47
N ASP A 70 -5.02 -17.26 -9.55
CA ASP A 70 -3.62 -16.85 -9.62
C ASP A 70 -3.51 -15.47 -10.26
N TYR A 71 -2.77 -14.57 -9.61
CA TYR A 71 -2.53 -13.21 -10.10
C TYR A 71 -1.31 -12.62 -9.42
N THR A 72 -0.78 -11.55 -10.00
CA THR A 72 0.22 -10.72 -9.33
C THR A 72 -0.32 -9.32 -9.13
N PHE A 73 0.16 -8.63 -8.11
CA PHE A 73 -0.03 -7.20 -8.00
C PHE A 73 1.19 -6.50 -7.42
N LYS A 74 1.38 -5.25 -7.79
CA LYS A 74 2.44 -4.38 -7.24
C LYS A 74 1.89 -2.98 -7.04
N MET A 75 2.50 -2.25 -6.11
CA MET A 75 2.17 -0.85 -5.88
C MET A 75 3.28 0.07 -6.31
N THR A 76 2.92 1.16 -6.99
CA THR A 76 3.80 2.26 -7.34
C THR A 76 3.36 3.51 -6.60
N ILE A 77 4.31 4.18 -5.94
CA ILE A 77 4.09 5.51 -5.37
C ILE A 77 4.61 6.52 -6.38
N LYS A 78 3.77 7.47 -6.77
CA LYS A 78 4.15 8.58 -7.64
C LYS A 78 3.90 9.92 -6.98
N LYS A 79 4.60 10.95 -7.45
CA LYS A 79 4.28 12.35 -7.21
C LYS A 79 4.09 13.04 -8.55
N GLY A 80 2.87 13.51 -8.82
CA GLY A 80 2.49 13.84 -10.19
C GLY A 80 2.69 12.64 -11.12
N SER A 81 3.48 12.81 -12.17
CA SER A 81 3.84 11.72 -13.11
C SER A 81 5.14 10.98 -12.75
N THR A 82 5.87 11.42 -11.73
CA THR A 82 7.18 10.87 -11.39
C THR A 82 7.03 9.71 -10.43
N THR A 83 7.55 8.55 -10.80
CA THR A 83 7.67 7.40 -9.90
C THR A 83 8.67 7.72 -8.80
N GLN A 84 8.21 7.65 -7.56
CA GLN A 84 9.02 7.82 -6.36
C GLN A 84 9.49 6.46 -5.83
N TYR A 85 8.61 5.46 -5.86
CA TYR A 85 8.93 4.13 -5.36
C TYR A 85 8.08 3.05 -6.03
N VAL A 86 8.64 1.86 -6.22
CA VAL A 86 7.93 0.67 -6.69
C VAL A 86 8.15 -0.44 -5.68
N MET A 87 7.06 -0.95 -5.12
CA MET A 87 7.11 -2.04 -4.16
C MET A 87 7.42 -3.38 -4.86
N PRO A 88 8.00 -4.36 -4.14
CA PRO A 88 8.09 -5.72 -4.61
C PRO A 88 6.73 -6.27 -5.05
N THR A 89 6.75 -7.06 -6.13
CA THR A 89 5.55 -7.74 -6.64
C THR A 89 5.09 -8.80 -5.64
N VAL A 90 3.80 -8.77 -5.34
CA VAL A 90 3.09 -9.84 -4.61
C VAL A 90 2.54 -10.83 -5.63
N THR A 91 2.84 -12.11 -5.43
CA THR A 91 2.30 -13.22 -6.20
C THR A 91 1.24 -13.93 -5.36
N VAL A 92 0.05 -14.12 -5.92
CA VAL A 92 -1.05 -14.85 -5.29
C VAL A 92 -1.30 -16.15 -6.05
N SER A 93 -1.33 -17.27 -5.31
CA SER A 93 -1.70 -18.60 -5.80
C SER A 93 -2.98 -19.02 -5.08
N GLY A 94 -4.11 -18.99 -5.78
CA GLY A 94 -5.45 -19.14 -5.16
C GLY A 94 -5.75 -18.00 -4.17
N LEU A 95 -5.40 -18.16 -2.89
CA LEU A 95 -5.48 -17.11 -1.86
C LEU A 95 -4.15 -16.89 -1.13
N ASP A 96 -3.14 -17.69 -1.44
CA ASP A 96 -1.83 -17.63 -0.80
C ASP A 96 -0.99 -16.54 -1.45
N ALA A 97 -0.75 -15.46 -0.71
CA ALA A 97 0.11 -14.36 -1.15
C ALA A 97 1.55 -14.61 -0.73
N SER A 98 2.49 -14.27 -1.59
CA SER A 98 3.93 -14.31 -1.30
C SER A 98 4.67 -13.18 -1.99
N TRP A 99 5.71 -12.66 -1.35
CA TRP A 99 6.59 -11.63 -1.91
C TRP A 99 7.98 -11.74 -1.33
N SER A 100 8.94 -11.11 -1.99
CA SER A 100 10.30 -10.96 -1.49
C SER A 100 10.51 -9.57 -0.91
N SER A 101 10.83 -9.51 0.37
CA SER A 101 11.30 -8.31 1.05
C SER A 101 12.82 -8.27 1.05
N THR A 102 13.39 -7.10 0.78
CA THR A 102 14.84 -6.84 0.95
C THR A 102 15.26 -6.86 2.43
N PHE A 103 14.30 -6.75 3.35
CA PHE A 103 14.56 -6.69 4.79
C PHE A 103 14.27 -8.03 5.50
N SER A 104 13.11 -8.64 5.24
CA SER A 104 12.67 -9.87 5.92
C SER A 104 12.71 -11.12 5.05
N GLY A 105 13.29 -11.05 3.85
CA GLY A 105 13.35 -12.17 2.92
C GLY A 105 11.98 -12.55 2.37
N THR A 106 11.74 -13.85 2.15
CA THR A 106 10.43 -14.33 1.67
C THR A 106 9.36 -14.16 2.74
N GLN A 107 8.29 -13.48 2.39
CA GLN A 107 7.13 -13.25 3.23
C GLN A 107 5.89 -13.88 2.62
N THR A 108 4.91 -14.18 3.46
CA THR A 108 3.63 -14.80 3.04
C THR A 108 2.44 -14.14 3.73
N GLY A 109 1.27 -14.27 3.13
CA GLY A 109 0.01 -13.78 3.67
C GLY A 109 -1.19 -14.38 2.97
N LYS A 110 -2.38 -13.83 3.24
CA LYS A 110 -3.63 -14.27 2.61
C LYS A 110 -4.28 -13.10 1.86
N ALA A 111 -4.63 -13.30 0.61
CA ALA A 111 -5.33 -12.32 -0.21
C ALA A 111 -6.86 -12.37 -0.02
N ASN A 112 -7.30 -12.48 1.23
CA ASN A 112 -8.71 -12.49 1.64
C ASN A 112 -9.06 -11.32 2.57
N GLY A 113 -8.21 -10.30 2.58
CA GLY A 113 -8.34 -9.10 3.39
C GLY A 113 -7.19 -8.12 3.11
N TRP A 114 -6.98 -7.19 4.03
CA TRP A 114 -5.86 -6.27 3.97
C TRP A 114 -4.53 -7.01 4.14
N LEU A 115 -3.66 -6.86 3.17
CA LEU A 115 -2.29 -7.37 3.17
C LEU A 115 -1.32 -6.22 3.41
N GLY A 116 -0.49 -6.35 4.45
CA GLY A 116 0.60 -5.42 4.70
C GLY A 116 1.61 -5.48 3.55
N MET A 117 1.90 -4.33 2.96
CA MET A 117 2.77 -4.24 1.81
C MET A 117 4.25 -4.24 2.21
N PRO A 118 5.15 -4.73 1.35
CA PRO A 118 6.55 -4.84 1.67
C PRO A 118 7.16 -3.47 1.97
N GLY A 119 7.95 -3.41 3.03
CA GLY A 119 8.62 -2.19 3.48
C GLY A 119 10.13 -2.23 3.27
N THR A 120 10.78 -1.15 3.68
CA THR A 120 12.24 -0.96 3.63
C THR A 120 12.87 -0.83 5.02
N GLY A 121 12.06 -0.94 6.07
CA GLY A 121 12.51 -0.99 7.46
C GLY A 121 11.50 -1.69 8.36
N LEU A 122 11.90 -1.91 9.61
CA LEU A 122 11.04 -2.43 10.67
C LEU A 122 10.72 -1.36 11.71
N ASN A 123 9.46 -1.30 12.11
CA ASN A 123 9.07 -0.52 13.28
C ASN A 123 9.47 -1.25 14.57
N ASP A 124 9.17 -0.65 15.72
CA ASP A 124 9.53 -1.19 17.03
C ASP A 124 8.80 -2.51 17.37
N GLN A 125 7.79 -2.89 16.58
CA GLN A 125 7.04 -4.15 16.67
C GLN A 125 7.47 -5.17 15.61
N SER A 126 8.61 -4.96 14.93
CA SER A 126 9.11 -5.82 13.85
C SER A 126 8.13 -5.99 12.69
N THR A 127 7.27 -4.99 12.45
CA THR A 127 6.41 -4.91 11.28
C THR A 127 7.09 -4.06 10.22
N GLU A 128 7.07 -4.54 8.98
CA GLU A 128 7.63 -3.78 7.86
C GLU A 128 6.84 -2.49 7.62
N TYR A 129 7.58 -1.43 7.29
CA TYR A 129 7.05 -0.16 6.84
C TYR A 129 7.99 0.45 5.80
N LEU A 130 7.45 1.31 4.95
CA LEU A 130 8.22 2.06 3.97
C LEU A 130 8.82 3.29 4.65
N LYS A 131 10.15 3.37 4.72
CA LYS A 131 10.82 4.55 5.30
C LYS A 131 10.55 5.77 4.44
N LYS A 132 10.41 6.92 5.11
CA LYS A 132 10.20 8.22 4.46
C LYS A 132 11.23 8.48 3.35
N ASP A 133 12.50 8.27 3.65
CA ASP A 133 13.62 8.65 2.77
C ASP A 133 13.65 7.87 1.45
N ASP A 134 12.89 6.78 1.33
CA ASP A 134 12.85 5.95 0.12
C ASP A 134 11.80 6.43 -0.90
N PHE A 135 10.87 7.31 -0.52
CA PHE A 135 9.79 7.74 -1.42
C PHE A 135 9.38 9.22 -1.29
N TYR A 136 9.64 9.87 -0.16
CA TYR A 136 9.19 11.24 0.09
C TYR A 136 10.31 12.22 -0.26
N ASP A 137 10.06 13.10 -1.23
CA ASP A 137 10.99 14.17 -1.63
C ASP A 137 10.66 15.50 -0.94
N ASP A 138 9.42 15.95 -1.06
CA ASP A 138 8.85 17.16 -0.48
C ASP A 138 7.31 17.09 -0.46
N SER A 139 6.67 18.16 -0.02
CA SER A 139 5.22 18.19 0.12
C SER A 139 4.52 18.21 -1.24
N GLY A 140 3.39 17.53 -1.35
CA GLY A 140 2.60 17.52 -2.59
C GLY A 140 1.61 16.37 -2.67
N CYS A 141 0.97 16.24 -3.83
CA CYS A 141 0.05 15.15 -4.11
C CYS A 141 0.81 13.90 -4.57
N TYR A 142 0.69 12.83 -3.80
CA TYR A 142 1.22 11.52 -4.11
C TYR A 142 0.10 10.58 -4.52
N SER A 143 0.33 9.71 -5.50
CA SER A 143 -0.59 8.61 -5.83
C SER A 143 0.01 7.27 -5.40
N PHE A 144 -0.87 6.38 -4.96
CA PHE A 144 -0.60 4.97 -4.71
C PHE A 144 -1.37 4.20 -5.78
N GLU A 145 -0.63 3.59 -6.70
CA GLU A 145 -1.18 2.90 -7.86
C GLU A 145 -0.95 1.41 -7.72
N ILE A 146 -2.03 0.64 -7.68
CA ILE A 146 -1.95 -0.83 -7.69
C ILE A 146 -2.17 -1.29 -9.13
N GLU A 147 -1.19 -2.02 -9.65
CA GLU A 147 -1.29 -2.75 -10.92
C GLU A 147 -1.52 -4.22 -10.60
N ILE A 148 -2.61 -4.78 -11.11
CA ILE A 148 -2.98 -6.19 -10.98
C ILE A 148 -2.84 -6.86 -12.34
N THR A 149 -2.18 -8.01 -12.39
CA THR A 149 -2.10 -8.87 -13.57
C THR A 149 -2.76 -10.21 -13.25
N ASN A 150 -3.95 -10.46 -13.80
CA ASN A 150 -4.63 -11.74 -13.65
C ASN A 150 -3.94 -12.78 -14.53
N GLN A 151 -3.64 -13.97 -13.96
CA GLN A 151 -3.16 -15.09 -14.75
C GLN A 151 -4.33 -15.95 -15.23
N PHE A 152 -4.32 -16.27 -16.52
CA PHE A 152 -5.27 -17.19 -17.11
C PHE A 152 -4.62 -18.54 -17.40
N TYR A 153 -5.45 -19.54 -17.66
CA TYR A 153 -5.01 -20.82 -18.18
C TYR A 153 -4.18 -20.64 -19.46
N VAL A 154 -3.20 -21.53 -19.69
CA VAL A 154 -2.34 -21.50 -20.89
C VAL A 154 -3.21 -21.49 -22.16
N GLY A 155 -3.21 -20.36 -22.88
CA GLY A 155 -4.01 -20.15 -24.09
C GLY A 155 -4.89 -18.89 -24.08
N ASP A 156 -5.04 -18.21 -22.94
CA ASP A 156 -5.80 -16.95 -22.84
C ASP A 156 -4.88 -15.71 -22.70
N THR A 157 -5.42 -14.53 -22.94
CA THR A 157 -4.66 -13.26 -22.87
C THR A 157 -4.69 -12.68 -21.46
N ALA A 158 -3.53 -12.40 -20.86
CA ALA A 158 -3.44 -11.71 -19.57
C ALA A 158 -4.15 -10.34 -19.59
N SER A 159 -4.84 -10.03 -18.49
CA SER A 159 -5.55 -8.76 -18.28
C SER A 159 -4.84 -7.98 -17.17
N THR A 160 -4.69 -6.67 -17.40
CA THR A 160 -4.02 -5.77 -16.46
C THR A 160 -4.96 -4.64 -16.08
N TYR A 161 -5.16 -4.45 -14.78
CA TYR A 161 -5.95 -3.38 -14.21
C TYR A 161 -5.05 -2.49 -13.36
N THR A 162 -5.12 -1.17 -13.59
CA THR A 162 -4.41 -0.18 -12.77
C THR A 162 -5.45 0.69 -12.09
N LEU A 163 -5.39 0.73 -10.75
CA LEU A 163 -6.22 1.63 -9.95
C LEU A 163 -5.33 2.57 -9.17
N ALA A 164 -5.72 3.85 -9.10
CA ALA A 164 -4.92 4.91 -8.49
C ALA A 164 -5.69 5.61 -7.37
N THR A 165 -5.03 5.77 -6.23
CA THR A 165 -5.53 6.53 -5.10
C THR A 165 -4.61 7.72 -4.83
N VAL A 166 -5.12 8.94 -4.83
CA VAL A 166 -4.30 10.18 -4.73
C VAL A 166 -4.46 10.84 -3.36
N GLY A 167 -3.36 11.04 -2.64
CA GLY A 167 -3.26 11.67 -1.33
C GLY A 167 -2.43 12.96 -1.34
N ASN A 168 -2.84 14.04 -0.66
CA ASN A 168 -1.94 15.18 -0.43
C ASN A 168 -1.09 14.97 0.84
N LEU A 169 0.23 14.84 0.69
CA LEU A 169 1.21 14.71 1.79
C LEU A 169 1.86 16.06 2.09
N ILE A 170 1.49 16.70 3.19
CA ILE A 170 2.12 17.93 3.69
C ILE A 170 2.96 17.59 4.91
N GLY A 171 4.29 17.62 4.79
CA GLY A 171 5.18 17.17 5.86
C GLY A 171 4.83 15.75 6.35
N MET A 172 4.53 14.85 5.41
CA MET A 172 3.97 13.50 5.63
C MET A 172 2.60 13.43 6.35
N LYS A 173 1.85 14.53 6.43
CA LYS A 173 0.42 14.49 6.80
C LYS A 173 -0.44 14.29 5.55
N MET A 174 -1.17 13.17 5.50
CA MET A 174 -2.14 12.89 4.44
C MET A 174 -3.42 13.69 4.69
N THR A 175 -3.83 14.53 3.74
CA THR A 175 -4.91 15.53 3.99
C THR A 175 -6.16 15.37 3.11
N GLN A 176 -6.13 14.56 2.05
CA GLN A 176 -7.30 14.21 1.21
C GLN A 176 -6.92 13.01 0.36
N LEU A 177 -7.68 11.90 0.40
CA LEU A 177 -7.47 10.70 -0.43
C LEU A 177 -8.60 10.62 -1.49
N LYS A 178 -8.31 10.90 -2.76
CA LYS A 178 -9.29 10.84 -3.85
C LYS A 178 -9.00 9.62 -4.73
N MET A 179 -9.98 8.74 -4.89
CA MET A 179 -9.90 7.66 -5.87
C MET A 179 -10.02 8.23 -7.28
N VAL A 180 -9.15 7.81 -8.18
CA VAL A 180 -9.26 8.09 -9.61
C VAL A 180 -9.76 6.80 -10.25
N LYS A 181 -10.99 6.86 -10.79
CA LYS A 181 -11.60 5.78 -11.57
C LYS A 181 -11.56 6.15 -13.05
#